data_AF-A0A498M3M5-F1
#
_entry.id   AF-A0A498M3M5-F1
#
_cell.length_a   1.000
_cell.length_b   1.000
_cell.length_c   1.000
_cell.angle_alpha   90.00
_cell.angle_beta   90.00
_cell.angle_gamma   90.00
#
_symmetry.space_group_name_H-M   'P 1'
#
loop_
_entity.id
_entity.type
_entity.pdbx_description
1 polymer ?
#
loop_
_entity_poly.entity_id
_entity_poly.type
_entity_poly.pdbx_seq_one_letter_code
_entity_poly.pdbx_strand_id
1 'polypeptide(L)'
;MEEVIEKFDILPSKIKAIVHDNGSNMVAAARLLEEKHGWSSVRCAGHTLQLIVNSALKEPSINKATGAARNLVEHFRRSELANSKLKKKQQQMNTTEHKLIQDVDGPYSKPSLRQAQEKPFKPLQEKE
;
A
#
# COMPACT_ATOMS: atom_id res chain seq x y z
N MET A 1 22.61 -13.02 2.77
CA MET A 1 21.67 -14.14 3.05
C MET A 1 22.39 -15.26 3.77
N GLU A 2 23.52 -15.75 3.25
CA GLU A 2 24.30 -16.83 3.87
C GLU A 2 24.82 -16.45 5.26
N GLU A 3 25.39 -15.25 5.43
CA GLU A 3 25.78 -14.73 6.74
C GLU A 3 24.61 -14.65 7.74
N VAL A 4 23.40 -14.37 7.26
CA VAL A 4 22.19 -14.31 8.10
C VAL A 4 21.79 -15.72 8.52
N ILE A 5 21.82 -16.67 7.59
CA ILE A 5 21.52 -18.08 7.86
C ILE A 5 22.48 -18.65 8.89
N GLU A 6 23.78 -18.36 8.76
CA GLU A 6 24.81 -18.75 9.74
C GLU A 6 24.57 -18.08 11.09
N LYS A 7 24.32 -16.77 11.12
CA LYS A 7 24.04 -16.03 12.36
C LYS A 7 22.85 -16.57 13.15
N PHE A 8 21.86 -17.14 12.47
CA PHE A 8 20.66 -17.71 13.09
C PHE A 8 20.72 -19.24 13.22
N ASP A 9 21.88 -19.87 12.96
CA ASP A 9 22.09 -21.32 13.02
C ASP A 9 21.07 -22.12 12.20
N ILE A 10 20.64 -21.58 11.07
CA ILE A 10 19.67 -22.22 10.18
C ILE A 10 20.43 -23.11 9.20
N LEU A 11 20.09 -24.41 9.15
CA LEU A 11 20.67 -25.30 8.15
C LEU A 11 20.12 -24.95 6.74
N PRO A 12 20.98 -24.77 5.72
CA PRO A 12 20.55 -24.51 4.35
C PRO A 12 19.51 -25.50 3.81
N SER A 13 19.59 -26.77 4.21
CA SER A 13 18.66 -27.84 3.81
C SER A 13 17.23 -27.68 4.34
N LYS A 14 17.04 -26.88 5.40
CA LYS A 14 15.72 -26.57 5.97
C LYS A 14 15.01 -25.45 5.22
N ILE A 15 15.73 -24.66 4.42
CA ILE A 15 15.15 -23.60 3.61
C ILE A 15 14.62 -24.22 2.32
N LYS A 16 13.36 -23.92 1.99
CA LYS A 16 12.70 -24.46 0.79
C LYS A 16 12.50 -23.43 -0.30
N ALA A 17 12.30 -22.17 0.07
CA ALA A 17 12.02 -21.10 -0.87
C ALA A 17 12.48 -19.75 -0.32
N ILE A 18 12.68 -18.81 -1.24
CA ILE A 18 12.89 -17.40 -0.95
C ILE A 18 11.79 -16.60 -1.62
N VAL A 19 11.08 -15.80 -0.82
CA VAL A 19 10.13 -14.81 -1.35
C VAL A 19 10.85 -13.48 -1.52
N HIS A 20 10.79 -12.90 -2.72
CA HIS A 20 11.48 -11.65 -3.03
C HIS A 20 10.62 -10.72 -3.90
N ASP A 21 10.96 -9.43 -3.95
CA ASP A 21 10.32 -8.48 -4.87
C ASP A 21 10.76 -8.72 -6.34
N ASN A 22 10.12 -8.04 -7.30
CA ASN A 22 10.45 -8.22 -8.73
C ASN A 22 11.64 -7.38 -9.19
N GLY A 23 12.40 -6.76 -8.27
CA GLY A 23 13.57 -5.98 -8.61
C GLY A 23 14.65 -6.86 -9.25
N SER A 24 15.25 -6.39 -10.34
CA SER A 24 16.22 -7.17 -11.12
C SER A 24 17.37 -7.72 -10.28
N ASN A 25 17.86 -6.95 -9.31
CA ASN A 25 18.91 -7.37 -8.38
C ASN A 25 18.43 -8.52 -7.48
N MET A 26 17.19 -8.45 -6.99
CA MET A 26 16.60 -9.49 -6.14
C MET A 26 16.35 -10.77 -6.92
N VAL A 27 15.87 -10.65 -8.16
CA VAL A 27 15.70 -11.79 -9.07
C VAL A 27 17.04 -12.47 -9.37
N ALA A 28 18.09 -11.68 -9.66
CA ALA A 28 19.42 -12.21 -9.90
C ALA A 28 19.99 -12.92 -8.66
N ALA A 29 19.85 -12.32 -7.48
CA ALA A 29 20.28 -12.92 -6.23
C ALA A 29 19.51 -14.22 -5.92
N ALA A 30 18.19 -14.24 -6.11
CA ALA A 30 17.37 -15.43 -5.90
C ALA A 30 17.77 -16.57 -6.82
N ARG A 31 18.10 -16.27 -8.09
CA ARG A 31 18.60 -17.26 -9.05
C ARG A 31 19.94 -17.88 -8.60
N LEU A 32 20.89 -17.07 -8.13
CA LEU A 32 22.16 -17.59 -7.62
C LEU A 32 21.96 -18.51 -6.40
N LEU A 33 21.00 -18.19 -5.54
CA LEU A 33 20.68 -19.00 -4.37
C LEU A 33 19.92 -20.28 -4.73
N GLU A 34 19.06 -20.23 -5.73
CA GLU A 34 18.40 -21.41 -6.31
C GLU A 34 19.42 -22.36 -6.94
N GLU A 35 20.36 -21.84 -7.73
CA GLU A 35 21.44 -22.62 -8.35
C GLU A 35 22.39 -23.24 -7.30
N LYS A 36 22.73 -22.50 -6.23
CA LYS A 36 23.67 -22.94 -5.20
C LYS A 36 23.05 -23.91 -4.18
N HIS A 37 21.81 -23.67 -3.77
CA HIS A 37 21.19 -24.37 -2.63
C HIS A 37 19.89 -25.12 -2.97
N GLY A 38 19.35 -24.97 -4.18
CA GLY A 38 18.08 -25.55 -4.59
C GLY A 38 16.85 -24.90 -3.94
N TRP A 39 16.99 -23.67 -3.42
CA TRP A 39 15.87 -22.95 -2.82
C TRP A 39 14.97 -22.34 -3.90
N SER A 40 13.69 -22.71 -3.90
CA SER A 40 12.75 -22.22 -4.91
C SER A 40 12.60 -20.70 -4.87
N SER A 41 12.71 -20.07 -6.03
CA SER A 41 12.53 -18.64 -6.22
C SER A 41 11.05 -18.26 -6.34
N VAL A 42 10.51 -17.49 -5.39
CA VAL A 42 9.09 -17.09 -5.37
C VAL A 42 8.96 -15.56 -5.41
N ARG A 43 8.24 -15.07 -6.41
CA ARG A 43 7.97 -13.63 -6.54
C ARG A 43 6.84 -13.19 -5.62
N CYS A 44 7.00 -12.04 -4.98
CA CYS A 44 6.00 -11.45 -4.09
C CYS A 44 4.74 -11.04 -4.87
N ALA A 45 3.61 -11.69 -4.59
CA ALA A 45 2.32 -11.36 -5.19
C ALA A 45 1.90 -9.90 -4.91
N GLY A 46 2.15 -9.40 -3.70
CA GLY A 46 1.84 -8.01 -3.34
C GLY A 46 2.60 -7.00 -4.20
N HIS A 47 3.88 -7.26 -4.47
CA HIS A 47 4.67 -6.39 -5.35
C HIS A 47 4.18 -6.46 -6.80
N THR A 48 3.83 -7.65 -7.29
CA THR A 48 3.22 -7.81 -8.62
C THR A 48 1.89 -7.05 -8.74
N LEU A 49 1.01 -7.13 -7.74
CA LEU A 49 -0.23 -6.36 -7.71
C LEU A 49 0.04 -4.85 -7.73
N GLN A 50 1.02 -4.38 -6.95
CA GLN A 50 1.40 -2.97 -6.96
C GLN A 50 1.88 -2.50 -8.35
N LEU A 51 2.67 -3.33 -9.05
CA LEU A 51 3.10 -3.02 -10.41
C LEU A 51 1.91 -2.94 -11.38
N ILE A 52 0.95 -3.85 -11.25
CA ILE A 52 -0.28 -3.84 -12.07
C ILE A 52 -1.08 -2.55 -11.81
N VAL A 53 -1.33 -2.21 -10.54
CA VAL A 53 -2.04 -0.98 -10.17
C VAL A 53 -1.31 0.25 -10.69
N ASN A 54 0.01 0.35 -10.48
CA ASN A 54 0.83 1.46 -10.98
C ASN A 54 0.80 1.56 -12.50
N SER A 55 0.74 0.43 -13.20
CA SER A 55 0.60 0.41 -14.66
C SER A 55 -0.77 0.92 -15.09
N ALA A 56 -1.85 0.50 -14.42
CA ALA A 56 -3.20 0.96 -14.71
C ALA A 56 -3.37 2.46 -14.45
N LEU A 57 -2.78 2.98 -13.36
CA LEU A 57 -2.83 4.41 -13.02
C LEU A 57 -2.12 5.31 -14.05
N LYS A 58 -1.24 4.76 -14.88
CA LYS A 58 -0.58 5.50 -15.98
C LYS A 58 -1.45 5.64 -17.22
N GLU A 59 -2.57 4.92 -17.31
CA GLU A 59 -3.50 5.07 -18.43
C GLU A 59 -3.95 6.55 -18.50
N PRO A 60 -3.89 7.19 -19.69
CA PRO A 60 -4.10 8.64 -19.81
C PRO A 60 -5.37 9.19 -19.17
N SER A 61 -6.51 8.50 -19.31
CA SER A 61 -7.79 8.95 -18.74
C SER A 61 -7.79 8.87 -17.20
N ILE A 62 -7.26 7.77 -16.64
CA ILE A 62 -7.12 7.58 -15.19
C ILE A 62 -6.10 8.55 -14.61
N ASN A 63 -4.94 8.71 -15.25
CA ASN A 63 -3.89 9.62 -14.80
C ASN A 63 -4.39 11.08 -14.79
N LYS A 64 -5.18 11.48 -15.80
CA LYS A 64 -5.78 12.81 -15.85
C LYS A 64 -6.76 13.03 -14.70
N ALA A 65 -7.63 12.06 -14.44
CA ALA A 65 -8.62 12.15 -13.36
C ALA A 65 -7.96 12.18 -11.97
N THR A 66 -6.99 11.29 -11.74
CA THR A 66 -6.22 11.25 -10.48
C THR A 66 -5.37 12.50 -10.29
N GLY A 67 -4.75 13.02 -11.35
CA GLY A 67 -4.04 14.30 -11.33
C GLY A 67 -4.93 15.49 -10.95
N ALA A 68 -6.15 15.56 -11.49
CA ALA A 68 -7.12 16.59 -11.12
C ALA A 68 -7.53 16.49 -9.65
N ALA A 69 -7.78 15.27 -9.15
CA ALA A 69 -8.08 15.03 -7.74
C ALA A 69 -6.90 15.43 -6.82
N ARG A 70 -5.66 15.06 -7.19
CA ARG A 70 -4.44 15.44 -6.46
C ARG A 70 -4.30 16.96 -6.37
N ASN A 71 -4.47 17.67 -7.48
CA ASN A 71 -4.41 19.14 -7.51
C ASN A 71 -5.47 19.79 -6.62
N LEU A 72 -6.69 19.23 -6.60
CA LEU A 72 -7.77 19.72 -5.75
C LEU A 72 -7.41 19.54 -4.27
N VAL A 73 -6.98 18.35 -3.86
CA VAL A 73 -6.56 18.08 -2.48
C VAL A 73 -5.39 18.98 -2.08
N GLU A 74 -4.41 19.15 -2.97
CA GLU A 74 -3.24 19.99 -2.73
C GLU A 74 -3.59 21.47 -2.51
N HIS A 75 -4.58 21.99 -3.24
CA HIS A 75 -5.08 23.37 -3.06
C HIS A 75 -5.60 23.59 -1.63
N PHE A 76 -6.48 22.71 -1.16
CA PHE A 76 -7.04 22.81 0.19
C PHE A 76 -6.02 22.52 1.28
N ARG A 77 -5.04 21.65 1.02
CA ARG A 77 -3.98 21.34 1.98
C ARG A 77 -2.99 22.49 2.17
N ARG A 78 -2.67 23.23 1.09
CA ARG A 78 -1.71 24.36 1.14
C ARG A 78 -2.32 25.68 1.59
N SER A 79 -3.63 25.87 1.40
CA SER A 79 -4.30 27.13 1.74
C SER A 79 -5.16 26.98 2.99
N GLU A 80 -4.71 27.56 4.10
CA GLU A 80 -5.47 27.57 5.35
C GLU A 80 -6.84 28.27 5.21
N LEU A 81 -6.89 29.31 4.36
CA LEU A 81 -8.13 29.99 4.02
C LEU A 81 -9.10 29.05 3.27
N ALA A 82 -8.62 28.32 2.26
CA ALA A 82 -9.45 27.39 1.51
C ALA A 82 -9.93 26.23 2.40
N ASN A 83 -9.05 25.68 3.24
CA ASN A 83 -9.37 24.65 4.20
C ASN A 83 -10.45 25.10 5.20
N SER A 84 -10.29 26.31 5.76
CA SER A 84 -11.28 26.91 6.66
C SER A 84 -12.64 27.11 5.99
N LYS A 85 -12.66 27.53 4.72
CA LYS A 85 -13.89 27.65 3.93
C LYS A 85 -14.54 26.29 3.67
N LEU A 86 -13.75 25.26 3.37
CA LEU A 86 -14.24 23.90 3.18
C LEU A 86 -14.91 23.36 4.46
N LYS A 87 -14.29 23.54 5.63
CA LYS A 87 -14.88 23.16 6.92
C LYS A 87 -16.20 23.86 7.18
N LYS A 88 -16.24 25.19 7.02
CA LYS A 88 -17.47 25.99 7.17
C LYS A 88 -18.57 25.50 6.22
N LYS A 89 -18.24 25.17 4.98
CA LYS A 89 -19.22 24.68 4.01
C LYS A 89 -19.77 23.30 4.38
N GLN A 90 -18.92 22.38 4.85
CA GLN A 90 -19.34 21.07 5.36
C GLN A 90 -20.31 21.21 6.54
N GLN A 91 -20.02 22.13 7.48
CA GLN A 91 -20.91 22.45 8.61
C GLN A 91 -22.26 23.01 8.14
N GLN A 92 -22.25 23.96 7.21
CA GLN A 92 -23.49 24.54 6.65
C GLN A 92 -24.37 23.52 5.94
N MET A 93 -23.75 22.51 5.32
CA MET A 93 -24.46 21.43 4.63
C MET A 93 -24.88 20.29 5.58
N ASN A 94 -24.62 20.41 6.89
CA ASN A 94 -24.82 19.36 7.88
C ASN A 94 -24.15 18.02 7.48
N THR A 95 -22.99 18.07 6.82
CA THR A 95 -22.22 16.88 6.48
C THR A 95 -21.12 16.63 7.51
N THR A 96 -20.65 15.39 7.62
CA THR A 96 -19.48 15.07 8.44
C THR A 96 -18.26 15.85 7.93
N GLU A 97 -17.48 16.43 8.84
CA GLU A 97 -16.24 17.13 8.48
C GLU A 97 -15.16 16.10 8.11
N HIS A 98 -14.81 16.05 6.83
CA HIS A 98 -13.71 15.24 6.33
C HIS A 98 -12.49 16.10 6.04
N LYS A 99 -11.31 15.55 6.34
CA LYS A 99 -10.02 16.08 5.85
C LYS A 99 -9.71 15.44 4.52
N LEU A 100 -9.35 16.24 3.52
CA LEU A 100 -8.87 15.73 2.24
C LEU A 100 -7.48 15.10 2.44
N ILE A 101 -7.34 13.85 2.00
CA ILE A 101 -6.10 13.07 2.12
C ILE A 101 -5.55 12.87 0.72
N GLN A 102 -4.26 13.18 0.55
CA GLN A 102 -3.56 12.94 -0.70
C GLN A 102 -3.18 11.47 -0.78
N ASP A 103 -3.35 10.88 -1.96
CA ASP A 103 -2.79 9.57 -2.23
C ASP A 103 -1.25 9.66 -2.24
N VAL A 104 -0.61 8.63 -1.71
CA VAL A 104 0.85 8.57 -1.60
C VAL A 104 1.36 7.45 -2.48
N ASP A 105 2.18 7.81 -3.47
CA ASP A 105 2.92 6.86 -4.27
C ASP A 105 4.14 6.42 -3.45
N GLY A 106 4.04 5.26 -2.79
CA GLY A 106 5.12 4.71 -1.97
C GLY A 106 5.09 3.18 -1.88
N PRO A 107 6.23 2.52 -1.61
CA PRO A 107 6.36 1.05 -1.59
C PRO A 107 5.50 0.35 -0.54
N TYR A 108 4.90 1.12 0.37
CA TYR A 108 3.83 0.70 1.27
C TYR A 108 2.75 1.78 1.29
N SER A 109 1.92 1.82 0.26
CA SER A 109 0.63 2.51 0.31
C SER A 109 -0.24 1.76 1.35
N LYS A 110 0.01 2.03 2.64
CA LYS A 110 -0.88 1.60 3.71
C LYS A 110 -2.26 2.10 3.32
N PRO A 111 -3.26 1.23 3.11
CA PRO A 111 -4.60 1.72 2.98
C PRO A 111 -4.90 2.42 4.30
N SER A 112 -5.54 3.57 4.18
CA SER A 112 -6.35 4.28 5.17
C SER A 112 -7.43 3.41 5.84
N LEU A 113 -7.27 2.09 5.89
CA LEU A 113 -8.09 1.09 6.59
C LEU A 113 -8.21 1.36 8.09
N ARG A 114 -7.35 2.20 8.69
CA ARG A 114 -7.50 2.59 10.10
C ARG A 114 -8.74 3.46 10.37
N GLN A 115 -9.32 4.13 9.37
CA GLN A 115 -10.54 4.93 9.61
C GLN A 115 -11.84 4.17 9.33
N ALA A 116 -11.78 2.98 8.71
CA ALA A 116 -12.96 2.17 8.39
C ALA A 116 -13.28 1.09 9.44
N GLN A 117 -12.42 0.84 10.43
CA GLN A 117 -12.55 -0.29 11.37
C GLN A 117 -12.93 0.09 12.82
N GLU A 118 -13.23 1.36 13.12
CA GLU A 118 -13.69 1.76 14.46
C GLU A 118 -15.22 1.85 14.59
N LYS A 119 -15.96 0.94 13.94
CA LYS A 119 -17.33 0.65 14.39
C LYS A 119 -17.28 -0.58 15.29
N PRO A 120 -17.51 -0.45 16.62
CA PRO A 120 -17.58 -1.62 17.48
C PRO A 120 -18.68 -2.55 16.96
N PHE A 121 -18.32 -3.82 16.81
CA PHE A 121 -19.25 -4.90 16.51
C PHE A 121 -20.30 -4.92 17.63
N LYS A 122 -21.54 -4.53 17.31
CA LYS A 122 -22.68 -4.73 18.22
C LYS A 122 -23.17 -6.16 18.01
N PRO A 123 -23.13 -7.03 19.02
CA PRO A 123 -23.79 -8.33 18.93
C PRO A 123 -25.28 -8.11 18.66
N LEU A 124 -25.83 -8.87 17.72
CA LEU A 124 -27.26 -8.98 17.54
C LEU A 124 -27.84 -9.48 18.86
N GLN A 125 -28.64 -8.65 19.53
CA GLN A 125 -29.51 -9.15 20.58
C GLN A 125 -30.55 -10.03 19.89
N GLU A 126 -30.42 -11.34 20.06
CA GLU A 126 -31.49 -12.28 19.74
C GLU A 126 -32.70 -11.86 20.57
N LYS A 127 -33.78 -11.54 19.85
CA LYS A 127 -35.11 -11.38 20.41
C LYS A 127 -35.77 -12.75 20.43
N GLU A 128 -36.23 -13.09 21.63
CA GLU A 128 -37.15 -14.17 22.03
C GLU A 128 -36.55 -15.57 22.21
#